data_AF-A0A496P8N3-F1
#
_entry.id   AF-A0A496P8N3-F1
#
_cell.length_a   1.000
_cell.length_b   1.000
_cell.length_c   1.000
_cell.angle_alpha   90.00
_cell.angle_beta   90.00
_cell.angle_gamma   90.00
#
_symmetry.space_group_name_H-M   'P 1'
#
loop_
_entity.id
_entity.type
_entity.pdbx_description
1 polymer ?
#
loop_
_entity_poly.entity_id
_entity_poly.type
_entity_poly.pdbx_seq_one_letter_code
_entity_poly.pdbx_strand_id
1 'polypeptide(L)'
;MKKGLVLATIFALCSTMMVSAKEFNDARWQWFYSNSDYTGKVDLNTLSYDPETDTAKAWAVWVRTTGIQDLISYKIHFSNNSLDLFDRNTYVNGSDAIKRNQNFNGQNHVAAPGMGDEALIASVKGLIGRDAKLADYKKQQADESQARAEAKAQQEKAQQEARIAQQKEAERKAKHERNRSIIRGIFGI
;
A
#
# COMPACT_ATOMS: atom_id res chain seq x y z
N MET A 1 -3.21 -32.52 2.98
CA MET A 1 -3.17 -31.54 4.09
C MET A 1 -3.36 -30.15 3.49
N LYS A 2 -4.57 -29.60 3.65
CA LYS A 2 -4.96 -28.29 3.10
C LYS A 2 -4.29 -27.21 3.96
N LYS A 3 -3.27 -26.53 3.43
CA LYS A 3 -2.71 -25.34 4.08
C LYS A 3 -3.65 -24.19 3.73
N GLY A 4 -4.45 -23.78 4.72
CA GLY A 4 -5.37 -22.66 4.63
C GLY A 4 -4.60 -21.39 4.32
N LEU A 5 -4.92 -20.78 3.20
CA LEU A 5 -4.53 -19.41 2.87
C LEU A 5 -5.31 -18.52 3.84
N VAL A 6 -4.65 -18.01 4.88
CA VAL A 6 -5.22 -17.00 5.77
C VAL A 6 -5.28 -15.71 4.96
N LEU A 7 -6.46 -15.46 4.38
CA LEU A 7 -6.80 -14.20 3.74
C LEU A 7 -6.89 -13.14 4.85
N ALA A 8 -5.93 -12.22 4.91
CA ALA A 8 -5.99 -11.06 5.79
C ALA A 8 -7.04 -10.08 5.26
N THR A 9 -8.31 -10.30 5.61
CA THR A 9 -9.39 -9.35 5.34
C THR A 9 -9.26 -8.18 6.32
N ILE A 10 -8.58 -7.11 5.90
CA ILE A 10 -8.64 -5.82 6.59
C ILE A 10 -10.03 -5.24 6.34
N PHE A 11 -10.91 -5.39 7.32
CA PHE A 11 -12.24 -4.80 7.32
C PHE A 11 -12.11 -3.30 7.59
N ALA A 12 -11.97 -2.50 6.53
CA ALA A 12 -12.06 -1.05 6.63
C ALA A 12 -13.52 -0.67 6.90
N LEU A 13 -13.87 -0.55 8.18
CA LEU A 13 -15.11 0.06 8.63
C LEU A 13 -15.11 1.55 8.25
N CYS A 14 -15.57 1.86 7.03
CA CYS A 14 -16.01 3.19 6.65
C CYS A 14 -17.29 3.52 7.44
N SER A 15 -17.14 3.84 8.72
CA SER A 15 -18.19 4.50 9.48
C SER A 15 -18.25 5.93 8.96
N THR A 16 -19.36 6.29 8.34
CA THR A 16 -19.68 7.66 7.93
C THR A 16 -19.89 8.51 9.18
N MET A 17 -18.80 8.88 9.85
CA MET A 17 -18.85 9.86 10.92
C MET A 17 -19.14 11.22 10.28
N MET A 18 -20.38 11.69 10.40
CA MET A 18 -20.72 13.07 10.07
C MET A 18 -19.86 13.99 10.95
N VAL A 19 -18.97 14.74 10.30
CA VAL A 19 -18.14 15.73 10.96
C VAL A 19 -18.98 17.00 11.19
N SER A 20 -19.32 17.26 12.46
CA SER A 20 -19.84 18.54 12.92
C SER A 20 -18.72 19.58 12.92
N ALA A 21 -19.03 20.77 12.41
CA ALA A 21 -18.08 21.86 12.27
C ALA A 21 -17.93 22.71 13.54
N LYS A 22 -18.86 22.57 14.49
CA LYS A 22 -18.73 23.12 15.84
C LYS A 22 -17.54 22.53 16.61
N GLU A 23 -17.13 21.31 16.29
CA GLU A 23 -16.22 20.48 17.09
C GLU A 23 -14.82 20.28 16.46
N PHE A 24 -14.35 21.19 15.59
CA PHE A 24 -12.96 21.14 15.07
C PHE A 24 -11.87 21.40 16.13
N ASN A 25 -12.23 21.41 17.41
CA ASN A 25 -11.34 21.57 18.56
C ASN A 25 -11.23 20.31 19.44
N ASP A 26 -11.95 19.24 19.09
CA ASP A 26 -11.82 17.93 19.75
C ASP A 26 -10.42 17.31 19.53
N ALA A 27 -9.99 16.43 20.44
CA ALA A 27 -8.72 15.72 20.45
C ALA A 27 -8.44 14.91 19.18
N ARG A 28 -9.47 14.57 18.38
CA ARG A 28 -9.28 13.93 17.07
C ARG A 28 -8.58 14.84 16.05
N TRP A 29 -8.59 16.16 16.26
CA TRP A 29 -8.03 17.14 15.34
C TRP A 29 -6.63 17.55 15.76
N GLN A 30 -5.62 17.18 14.98
CA GLN A 30 -4.25 17.60 15.20
C GLN A 30 -3.96 18.88 14.41
N TRP A 31 -3.52 19.92 15.10
CA TRP A 31 -3.02 21.13 14.47
C TRP A 31 -1.70 20.88 13.73
N PHE A 32 -1.56 21.43 12.52
CA PHE A 32 -0.34 21.29 11.72
C PHE A 32 0.14 22.59 11.06
N TYR A 33 -0.71 23.62 10.94
CA TYR A 33 -0.35 24.87 10.27
C TYR A 33 -1.23 26.02 10.75
N SER A 34 -0.65 27.22 10.88
CA SER A 34 -1.39 28.47 11.02
C SER A 34 -0.63 29.62 10.40
N ASN A 35 -1.36 30.58 9.86
CA ASN A 35 -0.87 31.90 9.51
C ASN A 35 -1.93 32.96 9.91
N SER A 36 -1.80 34.20 9.41
CA SER A 36 -2.73 35.29 9.69
C SER A 36 -4.16 35.05 9.17
N ASP A 37 -4.32 34.16 8.20
CA ASP A 37 -5.55 34.05 7.41
C ASP A 37 -6.33 32.77 7.75
N TYR A 38 -5.62 31.70 8.12
CA TYR A 38 -6.23 30.42 8.42
C TYR A 38 -5.37 29.49 9.28
N THR A 39 -6.04 28.49 9.84
CA THR A 39 -5.45 27.40 10.61
C THR A 39 -5.85 26.06 10.00
N GLY A 40 -4.89 25.17 9.78
CA GLY A 40 -5.06 23.80 9.31
C GLY A 40 -5.03 22.79 10.46
N LYS A 41 -6.01 21.89 10.48
CA LYS A 41 -6.02 20.72 11.37
C LYS A 41 -6.36 19.46 10.61
N VAL A 42 -5.74 18.35 10.95
CA VAL A 42 -5.95 17.04 10.31
C VAL A 42 -6.73 16.10 11.22
N ASP A 43 -7.64 15.33 10.66
CA ASP A 43 -8.43 14.34 11.40
C ASP A 43 -7.63 13.04 11.56
N LEU A 44 -7.19 12.79 12.80
CA LEU A 44 -6.40 11.62 13.17
C LEU A 44 -7.14 10.30 12.90
N ASN A 45 -8.46 10.29 12.93
CA ASN A 45 -9.27 9.07 12.77
C ASN A 45 -9.44 8.65 11.30
N THR A 46 -9.07 9.52 10.36
CA THR A 46 -9.22 9.26 8.92
C THR A 46 -7.91 8.90 8.22
N LEU A 47 -6.80 8.95 8.95
CA LEU A 47 -5.47 8.70 8.40
C LEU A 47 -5.32 7.25 7.99
N SER A 48 -4.90 7.04 6.75
CA SER A 48 -4.50 5.72 6.24
C SER A 48 -3.30 5.86 5.31
N TYR A 49 -2.49 4.81 5.22
CA TYR A 49 -1.28 4.76 4.41
C TYR A 49 -1.24 3.49 3.57
N ASP A 50 -0.95 3.66 2.29
CA ASP A 50 -0.67 2.59 1.34
C ASP A 50 0.83 2.64 0.95
N PRO A 51 1.65 1.70 1.42
CA PRO A 51 3.07 1.66 1.11
C PRO A 51 3.38 1.18 -0.32
N GLU A 52 2.44 0.54 -1.02
CA GLU A 52 2.63 0.10 -2.40
C GLU A 52 2.66 1.28 -3.36
N THR A 53 1.70 2.19 -3.21
CA THR A 53 1.62 3.41 -4.01
C THR A 53 2.34 4.61 -3.39
N ASP A 54 2.81 4.46 -2.14
CA ASP A 54 3.37 5.53 -1.33
C ASP A 54 2.41 6.73 -1.21
N THR A 55 1.16 6.43 -0.89
CA THR A 55 0.09 7.43 -0.75
C THR A 55 -0.63 7.33 0.58
N ALA A 56 -1.18 8.45 1.06
CA ALA A 56 -2.01 8.49 2.25
C ALA A 56 -3.38 9.09 1.94
N LYS A 57 -4.40 8.73 2.72
CA LYS A 57 -5.67 9.46 2.74
C LYS A 57 -5.80 10.22 4.05
N ALA A 58 -6.33 11.43 3.98
CA ALA A 58 -6.54 12.28 5.14
C ALA A 58 -7.71 13.23 4.91
N TRP A 59 -8.49 13.49 5.95
CA TRP A 59 -9.36 14.65 6.01
C TRP A 59 -8.67 15.76 6.78
N ALA A 60 -8.72 16.99 6.26
CA ALA A 60 -8.22 18.16 6.95
C ALA A 60 -9.23 19.30 6.89
N VAL A 61 -9.30 20.08 7.95
CA VAL A 61 -10.09 21.30 8.03
C VAL A 61 -9.19 22.53 7.96
N TRP A 62 -9.61 23.49 7.15
CA TRP A 62 -9.02 24.82 7.05
C TRP A 62 -9.99 25.84 7.64
N VAL A 63 -9.66 26.34 8.83
CA VAL A 63 -10.45 27.32 9.57
C VAL A 63 -9.93 28.71 9.25
N ARG A 64 -10.71 29.51 8.52
CA ARG A 64 -10.34 30.88 8.11
C ARG A 64 -10.74 31.89 9.19
N THR A 65 -9.94 32.95 9.32
CA THR A 65 -10.25 34.08 10.22
C THR A 65 -11.54 34.81 9.83
N THR A 66 -12.00 34.67 8.59
CA THR A 66 -13.28 35.18 8.09
C THR A 66 -14.52 34.40 8.58
N GLY A 67 -14.34 33.36 9.40
CA GLY A 67 -15.44 32.55 9.95
C GLY A 67 -15.94 31.45 9.01
N ILE A 68 -15.19 31.12 7.96
CA ILE A 68 -15.45 29.99 7.05
C ILE A 68 -14.55 28.81 7.41
N GLN A 69 -15.11 27.60 7.37
CA GLN A 69 -14.39 26.37 7.61
C GLN A 69 -14.54 25.43 6.42
N ASP A 70 -13.43 25.01 5.84
CA ASP A 70 -13.41 24.08 4.72
C ASP A 70 -12.87 22.73 5.16
N LEU A 71 -13.75 21.74 5.30
CA LEU A 71 -13.36 20.34 5.52
C LEU A 71 -13.14 19.67 4.16
N ILE A 72 -11.92 19.20 3.92
CA ILE A 72 -11.48 18.67 2.62
C ILE A 72 -10.91 17.27 2.80
N SER A 73 -11.28 16.36 1.89
CA SER A 73 -10.70 15.02 1.76
C SER A 73 -9.57 15.01 0.73
N TYR A 74 -8.45 14.40 1.11
CA TYR A 74 -7.22 14.35 0.33
C TYR A 74 -6.75 12.92 0.08
N LYS A 75 -6.15 12.70 -1.09
CA LYS A 75 -5.13 11.67 -1.30
C LYS A 75 -3.77 12.36 -1.47
N ILE A 76 -2.82 12.00 -0.62
CA ILE A 76 -1.48 12.58 -0.56
C ILE A 76 -0.50 11.65 -1.27
N HIS A 77 0.30 12.21 -2.18
CA HIS A 77 1.37 11.51 -2.90
C HIS A 77 2.73 12.01 -2.38
N PHE A 78 3.42 11.19 -1.59
CA PHE A 78 4.67 11.61 -0.95
C PHE A 78 5.84 11.69 -1.93
N SER A 79 5.80 10.94 -3.02
CA SER A 79 6.89 10.86 -4.01
C SER A 79 7.13 12.17 -4.77
N ASN A 80 6.08 12.98 -4.96
CA ASN A 80 6.13 14.21 -5.74
C ASN A 80 5.51 15.42 -5.01
N ASN A 81 5.24 15.29 -3.71
CA ASN A 81 4.67 16.34 -2.87
C ASN A 81 3.33 16.89 -3.42
N SER A 82 2.48 16.02 -3.95
CA SER A 82 1.20 16.40 -4.56
C SER A 82 0.00 15.83 -3.81
N LEU A 83 -1.17 16.42 -4.07
CA LEU A 83 -2.43 16.15 -3.41
C LEU A 83 -3.54 16.03 -4.45
N ASP A 84 -4.35 14.99 -4.36
CA ASP A 84 -5.65 14.93 -5.04
C ASP A 84 -6.74 15.41 -4.07
N LEU A 85 -7.61 16.30 -4.54
CA LEU A 85 -8.74 16.80 -3.77
C LEU A 85 -10.02 16.08 -4.18
N PHE A 86 -10.82 15.68 -3.20
CA PHE A 86 -12.11 15.02 -3.42
C PHE A 86 -13.24 15.89 -2.92
N ASP A 87 -13.81 15.58 -1.76
CA ASP A 87 -14.93 16.32 -1.21
C ASP A 87 -14.45 17.53 -0.42
N ARG A 88 -15.14 18.66 -0.60
CA ARG A 88 -15.05 19.86 0.23
C ARG A 88 -16.41 20.23 0.77
N ASN A 89 -16.54 20.16 2.08
CA ASN A 89 -17.68 20.67 2.82
C ASN A 89 -17.30 22.02 3.45
N THR A 90 -17.97 23.07 3.01
CA THR A 90 -17.82 24.41 3.57
C THR A 90 -18.89 24.67 4.62
N TYR A 91 -18.47 25.10 5.80
CA TYR A 91 -19.31 25.47 6.93
C TYR A 91 -19.08 26.92 7.32
N VAL A 92 -20.05 27.48 8.04
CA VAL A 92 -19.88 28.71 8.81
C VAL A 92 -19.46 28.30 10.22
N ASN A 93 -18.52 29.03 10.82
CA ASN A 93 -18.04 28.73 12.16
C ASN A 93 -19.20 28.64 13.17
N GLY A 94 -19.19 27.58 13.98
CA GLY A 94 -20.25 27.28 14.96
C GLY A 94 -21.54 26.69 14.38
N SER A 95 -21.60 26.44 13.07
CA SER A 95 -22.74 25.79 12.41
C SER A 95 -22.37 24.40 11.94
N ASP A 96 -23.25 23.44 12.16
CA ASP A 96 -23.12 22.07 11.64
C ASP A 96 -23.76 21.90 10.25
N ALA A 97 -24.44 22.94 9.75
CA ALA A 97 -25.04 22.92 8.43
C ALA A 97 -23.97 23.17 7.35
N ILE A 98 -23.88 22.25 6.39
CA ILE A 98 -23.06 22.43 5.20
C ILE A 98 -23.64 23.58 4.38
N LYS A 99 -22.88 24.68 4.27
CA LYS A 99 -23.24 25.84 3.43
C LYS A 99 -23.02 25.53 1.95
N ARG A 100 -21.97 24.76 1.63
CA ARG A 100 -21.65 24.35 0.26
C ARG A 100 -20.93 23.01 0.29
N ASN A 101 -21.31 22.11 -0.60
CA ASN A 101 -20.56 20.90 -0.91
C ASN A 101 -20.02 21.00 -2.34
N GLN A 102 -18.78 20.59 -2.54
CA GLN A 102 -18.13 20.50 -3.85
C GLN A 102 -17.33 19.20 -3.91
N ASN A 103 -17.31 18.57 -5.08
CA ASN A 103 -16.43 17.45 -5.36
C ASN A 103 -15.46 17.86 -6.48
N PHE A 104 -14.17 17.70 -6.22
CA PHE A 104 -13.07 18.05 -7.13
C PHE A 104 -12.64 16.87 -8.03
N ASN A 105 -13.27 15.70 -7.91
CA ASN A 105 -13.04 14.50 -8.71
C ASN A 105 -11.57 14.08 -8.77
N GLY A 106 -10.83 14.24 -7.67
CA GLY A 106 -9.41 13.91 -7.61
C GLY A 106 -8.52 14.90 -8.34
N GLN A 107 -8.93 16.17 -8.45
CA GLN A 107 -8.09 17.21 -9.04
C GLN A 107 -6.75 17.28 -8.29
N ASN A 108 -5.66 17.08 -9.04
CA ASN A 108 -4.32 17.05 -8.49
C ASN A 108 -3.66 18.43 -8.52
N HIS A 109 -2.88 18.76 -7.50
CA HIS A 109 -1.89 19.82 -7.54
C HIS A 109 -0.66 19.50 -6.69
N VAL A 110 0.48 20.12 -7.03
CA VAL A 110 1.72 20.05 -6.25
C VAL A 110 1.66 21.11 -5.15
N ALA A 111 1.99 20.73 -3.92
CA ALA A 111 2.06 21.65 -2.81
C ALA A 111 3.15 22.71 -3.05
N ALA A 112 2.77 23.97 -2.93
CA ALA A 112 3.72 25.07 -3.02
C ALA A 112 4.58 25.16 -1.73
N PRO A 113 5.90 25.43 -1.85
CA PRO A 113 6.77 25.57 -0.68
C PRO A 113 6.29 26.66 0.29
N GLY A 114 6.38 26.39 1.60
CA GLY A 114 5.98 27.30 2.68
C GLY A 114 4.48 27.45 2.89
N MET A 115 3.65 26.74 2.12
CA MET A 115 2.20 26.83 2.19
C MET A 115 1.61 25.73 3.07
N GLY A 116 0.36 25.92 3.49
CA GLY A 116 -0.34 24.98 4.35
C GLY A 116 -0.36 23.55 3.80
N ASP A 117 -0.48 23.37 2.49
CA ASP A 117 -0.49 22.04 1.85
C ASP A 117 0.82 21.28 2.08
N GLU A 118 1.97 21.94 2.01
CA GLU A 118 3.27 21.31 2.32
C GLU A 118 3.33 20.89 3.80
N ALA A 119 2.82 21.75 4.69
CA ALA A 119 2.74 21.44 6.12
C ALA A 119 1.77 20.27 6.40
N LEU A 120 0.66 20.17 5.67
CA LEU A 120 -0.26 19.03 5.74
C LEU A 120 0.46 17.73 5.35
N ILE A 121 1.18 17.72 4.22
CA ILE A 121 1.93 16.55 3.75
C ILE A 121 2.97 16.13 4.80
N ALA A 122 3.75 17.07 5.31
CA ALA A 122 4.78 16.82 6.32
C ALA A 122 4.18 16.26 7.62
N SER A 123 3.07 16.85 8.09
CA SER A 123 2.38 16.39 9.29
C SER A 123 1.81 14.99 9.11
N VAL A 124 1.11 14.72 8.01
CA VAL A 124 0.54 13.39 7.73
C VAL A 124 1.64 12.35 7.59
N LYS A 125 2.75 12.68 6.93
CA LYS A 125 3.93 11.80 6.82
C LYS A 125 4.42 11.34 8.20
N GLY A 126 4.54 12.26 9.15
CA GLY A 126 4.94 11.97 10.53
C GLY A 126 3.89 11.15 11.28
N LEU A 127 2.63 11.59 11.26
CA LEU A 127 1.53 10.96 12.00
C LEU A 127 1.27 9.51 11.59
N ILE A 128 1.40 9.18 10.30
CA ILE A 128 1.20 7.81 9.82
C ILE A 128 2.43 6.92 10.00
N GLY A 129 3.57 7.47 10.46
CA GLY A 129 4.83 6.75 10.53
C GLY A 129 5.31 6.25 9.16
N ARG A 130 5.14 7.08 8.12
CA ARG A 130 5.33 6.73 6.71
C ARG A 130 6.67 6.03 6.47
N ASP A 131 7.76 6.64 6.94
CA ASP A 131 9.12 6.18 6.61
C ASP A 131 9.40 4.79 7.19
N ALA A 132 8.95 4.49 8.40
CA ALA A 132 9.08 3.16 9.00
C ALA A 132 8.24 2.13 8.24
N LYS A 133 6.95 2.43 7.97
CA LYS A 133 6.06 1.52 7.23
C LYS A 133 6.56 1.23 5.81
N LEU A 134 7.11 2.23 5.12
CA LEU A 134 7.67 2.03 3.79
C LEU A 134 8.94 1.18 3.83
N ALA A 135 9.80 1.38 4.83
CA ALA A 135 10.99 0.56 5.02
C ALA A 135 10.63 -0.91 5.27
N ASP A 136 9.66 -1.16 6.15
CA ASP A 136 9.16 -2.51 6.44
C ASP A 136 8.56 -3.18 5.20
N TYR A 137 7.74 -2.44 4.44
CA TYR A 137 7.16 -2.95 3.19
C TYR A 137 8.24 -3.34 2.17
N LYS A 138 9.25 -2.50 1.97
CA LYS A 138 10.37 -2.78 1.05
C LYS A 138 11.16 -4.01 1.50
N LYS A 139 11.36 -4.17 2.81
CA LYS A 139 12.03 -5.35 3.37
C LYS A 139 11.21 -6.63 3.10
N GLN A 140 9.90 -6.60 3.35
CA GLN A 140 9.01 -7.72 3.07
C GLN A 140 9.05 -8.12 1.59
N GLN A 141 8.99 -7.13 0.68
CA GLN A 141 9.10 -7.38 -0.77
C GLN A 141 10.44 -8.01 -1.18
N ALA A 142 11.54 -7.58 -0.56
CA ALA A 142 12.85 -8.16 -0.82
C ALA A 142 12.93 -9.62 -0.31
N ASP A 143 12.46 -9.87 0.91
CA ASP A 143 12.45 -11.20 1.52
C ASP A 143 11.58 -12.17 0.71
N GLU A 144 10.39 -11.74 0.26
CA GLU A 144 9.54 -12.54 -0.62
C GLU A 144 10.18 -12.83 -1.97
N SER A 145 10.83 -11.84 -2.58
CA SER A 145 11.52 -11.99 -3.86
C SER A 145 12.66 -12.98 -3.77
N GLN A 146 13.44 -12.91 -2.67
CA GLN A 146 14.51 -13.86 -2.39
C GLN A 146 13.97 -15.28 -2.18
N ALA A 147 12.94 -15.44 -1.36
CA ALA A 147 12.33 -16.76 -1.10
C ALA A 147 11.79 -17.40 -2.39
N ARG A 148 11.18 -16.60 -3.29
CA ARG A 148 10.73 -17.07 -4.61
C ARG A 148 11.88 -17.50 -5.51
N ALA A 149 12.98 -16.73 -5.52
CA ALA A 149 14.17 -17.07 -6.30
C ALA A 149 14.81 -18.37 -5.80
N GLU A 150 14.94 -18.54 -4.49
CA GLU A 150 15.47 -19.75 -3.87
C GLU A 150 14.59 -20.98 -4.15
N ALA A 151 13.27 -20.84 -4.01
CA ALA A 151 12.33 -21.92 -4.33
C ALA A 151 12.42 -22.34 -5.82
N LYS A 152 12.54 -21.36 -6.72
CA LYS A 152 12.72 -21.64 -8.16
C LYS A 152 14.04 -22.36 -8.44
N ALA A 153 15.14 -21.92 -7.83
CA ALA A 153 16.44 -22.57 -7.99
C ALA A 153 16.45 -24.02 -7.45
N GLN A 154 15.80 -24.26 -6.30
CA GLN A 154 15.65 -25.61 -5.75
C GLN A 154 14.82 -26.51 -6.68
N GLN A 155 13.74 -25.98 -7.24
CA GLN A 155 12.89 -26.70 -8.19
C GLN A 155 13.64 -27.06 -9.47
N GLU A 156 14.41 -26.12 -10.04
CA GLU A 156 15.23 -26.34 -11.24
C GLU A 156 16.31 -27.41 -10.98
N LYS A 157 16.98 -27.36 -9.83
CA LYS A 157 17.95 -28.36 -9.42
C LYS A 157 17.31 -29.75 -9.28
N ALA A 158 16.15 -29.85 -8.62
CA ALA A 158 15.43 -31.12 -8.48
C ALA A 158 15.00 -31.69 -9.84
N GLN A 159 14.53 -30.84 -10.76
CA GLN A 159 14.19 -31.24 -12.12
C GLN A 159 15.41 -31.71 -12.92
N GLN A 160 16.57 -31.07 -12.74
CA GLN A 160 17.80 -31.49 -13.39
C GLN A 160 18.31 -32.83 -12.84
N GLU A 161 18.30 -33.01 -11.52
CA GLU A 161 18.66 -34.29 -10.89
C GLU A 161 17.73 -35.43 -11.33
N ALA A 162 16.43 -35.19 -11.40
CA ALA A 162 15.45 -36.15 -11.91
C ALA A 162 15.72 -36.54 -13.38
N ARG A 163 16.04 -35.56 -14.25
CA ARG A 163 16.40 -35.83 -15.65
C ARG A 163 17.67 -36.67 -15.76
N ILE A 164 18.71 -36.35 -14.98
CA ILE A 164 19.95 -37.13 -14.96
C ILE A 164 19.69 -38.56 -14.46
N ALA A 165 18.87 -38.73 -13.42
CA ALA A 165 18.50 -40.05 -12.91
C ALA A 165 17.75 -40.89 -13.96
N GLN A 166 16.78 -40.29 -14.66
CA GLN A 166 16.05 -40.95 -15.74
C GLN A 166 16.96 -41.36 -16.90
N GLN A 167 17.88 -40.49 -17.32
CA GLN A 167 18.86 -40.79 -18.36
C GLN A 167 19.76 -41.98 -17.96
N LYS A 168 20.31 -41.96 -16.74
CA LYS A 168 21.13 -43.07 -16.22
C LYS A 168 20.36 -44.39 -16.15
N GLU A 169 19.08 -44.36 -15.77
CA GLU A 169 18.26 -45.56 -15.73
C GLU A 169 17.97 -46.10 -17.14
N ALA A 170 17.65 -45.22 -18.10
CA ALA A 170 17.44 -45.59 -19.49
C ALA A 170 18.70 -46.20 -20.12
N GLU A 171 19.87 -45.60 -19.88
CA GLU A 171 21.16 -46.13 -20.31
C GLU A 171 21.44 -47.52 -19.70
N ARG A 172 21.14 -47.70 -18.41
CA ARG A 172 21.30 -48.99 -17.74
C ARG A 172 20.40 -50.07 -18.35
N LYS A 173 19.14 -49.74 -18.65
CA LYS A 173 18.20 -50.66 -19.31
C LYS A 173 18.66 -51.00 -20.73
N ALA A 174 19.05 -50.00 -21.52
CA ALA A 174 19.55 -50.22 -22.88
C ALA A 174 20.83 -51.08 -22.91
N LYS A 175 21.76 -50.87 -21.97
CA LYS A 175 22.97 -51.70 -21.83
C LYS A 175 22.61 -53.15 -21.45
N HIS A 176 21.65 -53.34 -20.54
CA HIS A 176 21.20 -54.67 -20.16
C HIS A 176 20.54 -55.41 -21.33
N GLU A 177 19.68 -54.74 -22.11
CA GLU A 177 19.07 -55.30 -23.31
C GLU A 177 20.09 -55.65 -24.38
N ARG A 178 21.05 -54.75 -24.65
CA ARG A 178 22.14 -55.01 -25.61
C ARG A 178 22.99 -56.21 -25.19
N ASN A 179 23.31 -56.35 -23.91
CA ASN A 179 24.06 -57.53 -23.43
C ASN A 179 23.24 -58.83 -23.60
N ARG A 180 21.92 -58.79 -23.34
CA ARG A 180 21.04 -59.94 -23.52
C ARG A 180 20.89 -60.34 -24.99
N SER A 181 20.83 -59.39 -25.92
CA SER A 181 20.76 -59.68 -27.35
C SER A 181 22.06 -60.32 -27.87
N ILE A 182 23.22 -59.84 -27.39
CA ILE A 182 24.53 -60.42 -27.73
C ILE A 182 24.61 -61.88 -27.24
N ILE A 183 24.20 -62.17 -26.00
CA ILE A 183 24.22 -63.54 -25.45
C ILE A 183 23.31 -64.48 -26.27
N ARG A 184 22.10 -64.06 -26.64
CA ARG A 184 21.22 -64.85 -27.52
C ARG A 184 21.84 -65.11 -28.90
N GLY A 185 22.45 -64.09 -29.50
CA GLY A 185 23.15 -64.23 -30.78
C GLY A 185 24.34 -65.20 -30.74
N ILE A 186 25.02 -65.32 -29.60
CA ILE A 186 26.15 -66.25 -29.42
C ILE A 186 25.67 -67.69 -29.15
N PHE A 187 24.59 -67.88 -28.39
CA PHE A 187 24.10 -69.22 -28.01
C PHE A 187 23.08 -69.84 -28.98
N GLY A 188 22.67 -69.13 -30.05
CA GLY A 188 21.86 -69.71 -31.13
C GLY A 188 20.47 -70.20 -30.72
N ILE A 189 19.89 -69.63 -29.65
CA ILE A 189 18.49 -69.77 -29.25
C ILE A 189 17.86 -68.38 -29.25
#